data_AF-A0A4R9PNJ0-F1
#
_entry.id   AF-A0A4R9PNJ0-F1
#
_cell.length_a   1.000
_cell.length_b   1.000
_cell.length_c   1.000
_cell.angle_alpha   90.00
_cell.angle_beta   90.00
_cell.angle_gamma   90.00
#
_symmetry.space_group_name_H-M   'P 1'
#
loop_
_entity.id
_entity.type
_entity.pdbx_description
1 polymer ?
#
loop_
_entity_poly.entity_id
_entity_poly.type
_entity_poly.pdbx_seq_one_letter_code
_entity_poly.pdbx_strand_id
1 'polypeptide(L)' 'MKTLGLIGGMSWESTAIYYRLLNEIVRERLGGLHSAKLLLWSFDFAEIAERQHAGDWEGAGALLVEAARGLEAAGA' A
#
# COMPACT_ATOMS: atom_id res chain seq x y z
N MET A 1 8.74 8.96 -13.83
CA MET A 1 8.10 7.94 -12.98
C MET A 1 7.04 8.62 -12.13
N LYS A 2 5.80 8.12 -12.17
CA LYS A 2 4.74 8.54 -11.22
C LYS A 2 5.06 8.00 -9.83
N THR A 3 4.59 8.68 -8.78
CA THR A 3 4.57 8.09 -7.44
C THR A 3 3.52 6.98 -7.42
N LEU A 4 3.73 5.90 -6.68
CA LEU A 4 2.71 4.87 -6.48
C LEU A 4 2.22 4.93 -5.03
N GLY A 5 0.90 4.94 -4.84
CA GLY A 5 0.27 4.72 -3.54
C GLY A 5 0.06 3.22 -3.30
N LEU A 6 0.57 2.72 -2.17
CA LEU A 6 0.38 1.36 -1.70
C LEU A 6 -0.52 1.40 -0.47
N ILE A 7 -1.61 0.62 -0.50
CA ILE A 7 -2.42 0.33 0.68
C ILE A 7 -2.07 -1.10 1.09
N GLY A 8 -1.35 -1.23 2.21
CA GLY A 8 -0.79 -2.48 2.69
C GLY A 8 -1.06 -2.69 4.18
N GLY A 9 -0.25 -3.53 4.81
CA GLY A 9 -0.44 -3.93 6.20
C GLY A 9 -1.54 -4.99 6.38
N MET A 10 -1.96 -5.69 5.32
CA MET A 10 -3.04 -6.69 5.36
C MET A 10 -2.63 -8.07 4.80
N SER A 11 -1.54 -8.70 5.26
CA SER A 11 -0.67 -8.31 6.39
C SER A 11 0.58 -7.52 5.94
N TRP A 12 1.41 -7.07 6.89
CA TRP A 12 2.62 -6.29 6.59
C TRP A 12 3.72 -7.15 5.94
N GLU A 13 3.78 -8.44 6.27
CA GLU A 13 4.78 -9.38 5.72
C GLU A 13 4.67 -9.45 4.19
N SER A 14 3.45 -9.51 3.66
CA SER A 14 3.22 -9.54 2.20
C SER A 14 3.50 -8.17 1.56
N THR A 15 3.24 -7.08 2.28
CA THR A 15 3.50 -5.71 1.81
C THR A 15 5.00 -5.46 1.59
N ALA A 16 5.86 -6.03 2.45
CA ALA A 16 7.32 -5.95 2.29
C ALA A 16 7.79 -6.55 0.95
N ILE A 17 7.09 -7.58 0.44
CA ILE A 17 7.37 -8.18 -0.86
C ILE A 17 7.09 -7.19 -1.99
N TYR A 18 5.94 -6.50 -1.95
CA TYR A 18 5.59 -5.49 -2.95
C TYR A 18 6.60 -4.34 -3.00
N TYR A 19 7.00 -3.82 -1.83
CA TYR A 19 8.02 -2.78 -1.75
C TYR A 19 9.33 -3.23 -2.41
N ARG A 20 9.78 -4.45 -2.12
CA ARG A 20 11.02 -5.00 -2.68
C ARG A 20 10.92 -5.15 -4.20
N LEU A 21 9.88 -5.82 -4.69
CA LEU A 21 9.70 -6.08 -6.12
C LEU A 21 9.59 -4.79 -6.94
N LEU A 22 8.85 -3.78 -6.44
CA LEU A 22 8.72 -2.50 -7.13
C LEU A 22 10.07 -1.79 -7.30
N ASN A 23 10.90 -1.80 -6.24
CA ASN A 23 12.23 -1.21 -6.31
C ASN A 23 13.19 -2.01 -7.21
N GLU A 24 13.13 -3.35 -7.16
CA GLU A 24 13.90 -4.23 -8.03
C GLU A 24 13.57 -3.96 -9.52
N ILE A 25 12.28 -3.88 -9.86
CA ILE A 25 11.82 -3.60 -11.24
C ILE A 25 12.29 -2.22 -11.73
N VAL A 26 12.22 -1.19 -10.88
CA VAL A 26 12.67 0.15 -11.27
C VAL A 26 14.18 0.18 -11.51
N ARG A 27 14.96 -0.47 -10.63
CA ARG A 27 16.41 -0.62 -10.80
C ARG A 27 16.75 -1.39 -12.08
N GLU A 28 16.05 -2.48 -12.38
CA GLU A 28 16.26 -3.28 -13.60
C GLU A 28 16.00 -2.46 -14.87
N ARG A 29 14.98 -1.60 -14.87
CA ARG A 29 14.61 -0.80 -16.04
C ARG A 29 15.46 0.44 -16.24
N LEU A 30 15.87 1.10 -15.16
CA LEU A 30 16.55 2.40 -15.23
C LEU A 30 18.05 2.32 -14.91
N GLY A 31 18.52 1.22 -14.32
CA GLY A 31 19.91 0.98 -13.97
C GLY A 31 20.40 1.76 -12.75
N GLY A 32 21.70 1.58 -12.44
CA GLY A 32 22.39 2.32 -11.38
C GLY A 32 21.73 2.16 -10.00
N LEU A 33 21.50 3.30 -9.35
CA LEU A 33 20.91 3.39 -8.01
C LEU A 33 19.46 3.88 -8.04
N HIS A 34 18.75 3.71 -9.15
CA HIS A 34 17.33 4.08 -9.24
C HIS A 34 16.44 3.18 -8.38
N SER A 35 15.45 3.79 -7.74
CA SER A 35 14.44 3.16 -6.88
C SER A 35 13.05 3.72 -7.19
N ALA A 36 11.99 3.02 -6.75
CA ALA A 36 10.62 3.45 -6.99
C ALA A 36 10.22 4.63 -6.10
N LYS A 37 9.42 5.57 -6.63
CA LYS A 37 8.74 6.60 -5.82
C LYS A 37 7.47 6.02 -5.24
N LEU A 38 7.42 5.82 -3.92
CA LEU A 38 6.33 5.12 -3.24
C LEU A 38 5.81 5.94 -2.05
N LEU A 39 4.50 5.90 -1.84
CA LEU A 39 3.83 6.23 -0.58
C LEU A 39 3.13 4.96 -0.09
N LEU A 40 3.25 4.65 1.19
CA LEU A 40 2.66 3.45 1.78
C LEU A 40 1.77 3.85 2.96
N TRP A 41 0.49 3.49 2.89
CA TRP A 41 -0.39 3.39 4.04
C TRP A 41 -0.40 1.94 4.51
N SER A 42 0.11 1.69 5.72
CA SER A 42 0.11 0.35 6.32
C SER A 42 -0.92 0.32 7.43
N PHE A 43 -1.99 -0.45 7.25
CA PHE A 43 -2.98 -0.66 8.30
C PHE A 43 -2.40 -1.49 9.45
N ASP A 44 -2.96 -1.30 10.64
CA ASP A 44 -3.03 -2.38 11.61
C ASP A 44 -4.01 -3.43 11.06
N PHE A 45 -3.51 -4.63 10.77
CA PHE A 45 -4.34 -5.64 10.13
C PHE A 45 -5.50 -6.10 11.01
N ALA A 46 -5.34 -6.03 12.34
CA ALA A 46 -6.35 -6.51 13.27
C ALA A 46 -7.70 -5.79 13.06
N GLU A 47 -7.68 -4.47 12.90
CA GLU A 47 -8.89 -3.66 12.65
C GLU A 47 -9.62 -4.10 11.38
N ILE A 48 -8.88 -4.33 10.30
CA ILE A 48 -9.45 -4.74 9.02
C ILE A 48 -10.00 -6.17 9.14
N ALA A 49 -9.24 -7.08 9.75
CA ALA A 49 -9.63 -8.47 9.91
C ALA A 49 -10.89 -8.63 10.79
N GLU A 50 -11.02 -7.84 11.85
CA GLU A 50 -12.22 -7.82 12.71
C GLU A 50 -13.47 -7.45 11.91
N ARG A 51 -13.41 -6.39 11.09
CA ARG A 51 -14.54 -5.98 10.24
C ARG A 51 -14.90 -7.03 9.21
N GLN A 52 -13.90 -7.61 8.54
CA GLN A 52 -14.11 -8.70 7.59
C GLN A 52 -14.77 -9.91 8.26
N HIS A 53 -14.31 -10.28 9.45
CA HIS A 53 -14.89 -11.40 10.21
C HIS A 53 -16.34 -11.13 10.63
N ALA A 54 -16.66 -9.88 10.98
CA ALA A 54 -18.02 -9.45 11.30
C ALA A 54 -18.93 -9.29 10.05
N GLY A 55 -18.39 -9.42 8.83
CA GLY A 55 -19.11 -9.17 7.59
C GLY A 55 -19.35 -7.68 7.28
N ASP A 56 -18.70 -6.78 8.01
CA ASP A 56 -18.75 -5.32 7.81
C ASP A 56 -17.84 -4.89 6.65
N TRP A 57 -18.20 -5.29 5.43
CA TRP A 57 -17.46 -4.95 4.22
C TRP A 57 -17.55 -3.46 3.87
N GLU A 58 -18.66 -2.81 4.23
CA GLU A 58 -18.85 -1.37 4.00
C GLU A 58 -17.90 -0.55 4.90
N GLY A 59 -17.82 -0.88 6.19
CA GLY A 59 -16.87 -0.24 7.11
C GLY A 59 -15.41 -0.52 6.75
N ALA A 60 -15.06 -1.76 6.37
CA ALA A 60 -13.72 -2.06 5.87
C ALA A 60 -13.41 -1.24 4.60
N GLY A 61 -14.35 -1.17 3.66
CA GLY A 61 -14.22 -0.38 2.44
C GLY A 61 -14.02 1.11 2.70
N ALA A 62 -14.74 1.67 3.67
CA ALA A 62 -14.60 3.08 4.05
C ALA A 62 -13.19 3.41 4.53
N LEU A 63 -12.57 2.54 5.35
CA LEU A 63 -11.19 2.71 5.80
C LEU A 63 -10.20 2.69 4.62
N LEU A 64 -10.36 1.75 3.69
CA LEU A 64 -9.50 1.67 2.51
C LEU A 64 -9.64 2.92 1.61
N VAL A 65 -10.85 3.45 1.46
CA VAL A 65 -11.11 4.69 0.69
C VAL A 65 -10.45 5.89 1.36
N GLU A 66 -10.51 5.99 2.68
CA GLU A 66 -9.84 7.06 3.43
C GLU A 66 -8.32 7.01 3.22
N ALA A 67 -7.71 5.82 3.36
CA ALA A 67 -6.30 5.61 3.10
C ALA A 67 -5.92 6.00 1.66
N ALA A 68 -6.72 5.61 0.68
CA ALA A 68 -6.51 5.95 -0.73
C ALA A 68 -6.50 7.47 -0.96
N ARG A 69 -7.48 8.19 -0.39
CA ARG A 69 -7.57 9.65 -0.48
C ARG A 69 -6.39 10.34 0.20
N GLY A 70 -5.94 9.81 1.34
CA GLY A 70 -4.75 10.31 2.03
C GLY A 70 -3.49 10.18 1.16
N LEU A 71 -3.32 9.04 0.48
CA LEU A 71 -2.19 8.83 -0.43
C LEU A 71 -2.26 9.74 -1.66
N GLU A 72 -3.44 9.89 -2.28
CA GLU A 72 -3.68 10.82 -3.39
C GLU A 72 -3.32 12.27 -2.98
N ALA A 73 -3.80 12.72 -1.82
CA ALA A 73 -3.49 14.04 -1.29
C ALA A 73 -2.00 14.25 -0.99
N ALA A 74 -1.28 13.18 -0.64
CA ALA A 74 0.17 13.20 -0.45
C ALA A 74 0.98 13.11 -1.76
N GLY A 75 0.31 13.01 -2.92
CA GLY A 75 0.93 13.04 -4.24
C GLY A 75 1.27 11.68 -4.83
N ALA A 76 0.55 10.63 -4.41
CA ALA A 76 0.49 9.35 -5.15
C ALA A 76 -0.17 9.55 -6.52
#